data_AF-A0A0M2XLQ7-F1
#
_entry.id   AF-A0A0M2XLQ7-F1
#
_cell.length_a   1.000
_cell.length_b   1.000
_cell.length_c   1.000
_cell.angle_alpha   90.00
_cell.angle_beta   90.00
_cell.angle_gamma   90.00
#
_symmetry.space_group_name_H-M   'P 1'
#
loop_
_entity.id
_entity.type
_entity.pdbx_description
1 polymer ?
#
loop_
_entity_poly.entity_id
_entity_poly.type
_entity_poly.pdbx_seq_one_letter_code
_entity_poly.pdbx_strand_id
1 'polypeptide(L)'
;MDPILLLILMVVLLALPIWTTFRQNKQLRQIRDMQARLAVGAEVLTGSGQHGIVVAVDEKTVDLEIAEGIVTRWERAAIVRNVSEEEAAAAQSASAQPNSQTAPQAAPEPKAAGDDAATS
;
A
#
# COMPACT_ATOMS: atom_id res chain seq x y z
N MET A 1 -40.92 -32.06 18.13
CA MET A 1 -39.85 -31.14 17.69
C MET A 1 -39.09 -30.77 18.93
N ASP A 2 -37.82 -31.11 19.01
CA ASP A 2 -37.11 -31.10 20.30
C ASP A 2 -36.68 -29.67 20.67
N PRO A 3 -37.00 -29.19 21.89
CA PRO A 3 -36.71 -27.79 22.26
C PRO A 3 -35.20 -27.51 22.28
N ILE A 4 -34.38 -28.53 22.54
CA ILE A 4 -32.92 -28.48 22.48
C ILE A 4 -32.43 -28.20 21.05
N LEU A 5 -33.05 -28.82 20.03
CA LEU A 5 -32.69 -28.62 18.63
C LEU A 5 -33.06 -27.21 18.17
N LEU A 6 -34.20 -26.68 18.62
CA LEU A 6 -34.62 -25.30 18.37
C LEU A 6 -33.66 -24.30 19.03
N LEU A 7 -33.25 -24.54 20.27
CA LEU A 7 -32.28 -23.71 21.01
C LEU A 7 -30.91 -23.70 20.30
N ILE A 8 -30.39 -24.86 19.90
CA ILE A 8 -29.14 -24.98 19.13
C ILE A 8 -29.23 -24.21 17.81
N LEU A 9 -30.33 -24.36 17.06
CA LEU A 9 -30.55 -23.62 15.80
C LEU A 9 -30.57 -22.10 16.02
N MET A 10 -31.18 -21.63 17.10
CA MET A 10 -31.25 -20.21 17.47
C MET A 10 -29.86 -19.65 17.81
N VAL A 11 -29.06 -20.40 18.59
CA VAL A 11 -27.67 -20.03 18.91
C VAL A 11 -26.79 -19.98 17.66
N VAL A 12 -26.91 -20.96 16.75
CA VAL A 12 -26.16 -20.98 15.48
C VAL A 12 -26.53 -19.79 14.59
N LEU A 13 -27.83 -19.49 14.45
CA LEU A 13 -28.31 -18.33 13.69
C LEU A 13 -27.80 -16.99 14.23
N LEU A 14 -27.63 -16.86 15.55
CA LEU A 14 -27.15 -15.63 16.17
C LEU A 14 -25.60 -15.52 16.16
N ALA A 15 -24.88 -16.63 16.32
CA ALA A 15 -23.42 -16.64 16.39
C ALA A 15 -22.75 -16.38 15.03
N LEU A 16 -23.29 -16.95 13.94
CA LEU A 16 -22.74 -16.82 12.58
C LEU A 16 -22.55 -15.36 12.11
N PRO A 17 -23.55 -14.45 12.18
CA PRO A 17 -23.39 -13.07 11.73
C PRO A 17 -22.48 -12.22 12.65
N ILE A 18 -22.37 -12.56 13.93
CA ILE A 18 -21.47 -11.86 14.87
C ILE A 18 -20.01 -12.16 14.51
N TRP A 19 -19.70 -13.43 14.22
CA TRP A 19 -18.35 -13.88 13.86
C TRP A 19 -17.83 -13.23 12.57
N THR A 20 -18.67 -13.10 11.54
CA THR A 20 -18.28 -12.45 10.27
C THR A 20 -18.07 -10.95 10.44
N THR A 21 -18.95 -10.28 11.19
CA THR A 21 -18.89 -8.83 11.45
C THR A 21 -17.59 -8.43 12.16
N PHE A 22 -17.15 -9.19 13.17
CA PHE A 22 -15.91 -8.91 13.90
C PHE A 22 -14.64 -9.01 13.02
N ARG A 23 -14.63 -9.85 11.98
CA ARG A 23 -13.50 -9.97 11.06
C ARG A 23 -13.44 -8.83 10.05
N GLN A 24 -14.57 -8.38 9.52
CA GLN A 24 -14.62 -7.31 8.51
C GLN A 24 -14.23 -5.93 9.08
N ASN A 25 -14.62 -5.65 10.34
CA ASN A 25 -14.35 -4.38 11.01
C ASN A 25 -12.86 -3.99 11.13
N LYS A 26 -11.91 -4.92 10.94
CA LYS A 26 -10.47 -4.59 10.95
C LYS A 26 -10.01 -3.94 9.64
N GLN A 27 -10.46 -4.44 8.49
CA GLN A 27 -10.03 -3.92 7.19
C GLN A 27 -10.62 -2.54 6.88
N LEU A 28 -11.89 -2.31 7.24
CA LEU A 28 -12.51 -0.98 7.12
C LEU A 28 -11.85 0.07 8.03
N ARG A 29 -11.21 -0.32 9.13
CA ARG A 29 -10.40 0.59 9.95
C ARG A 29 -9.09 0.95 9.25
N GLN A 30 -8.33 -0.03 8.78
CA GLN A 30 -7.07 0.21 8.06
C GLN A 30 -7.26 1.11 6.83
N ILE A 31 -8.34 0.93 6.07
CA ILE A 31 -8.68 1.81 4.93
C ILE A 31 -9.00 3.24 5.40
N ARG A 32 -9.74 3.40 6.50
CA ARG A 32 -10.03 4.72 7.08
C ARG A 32 -8.80 5.40 7.69
N ASP A 33 -7.94 4.65 8.34
CA ASP A 33 -6.71 5.15 8.96
C ASP A 33 -5.68 5.58 7.89
N MET A 34 -5.65 4.90 6.72
CA MET A 34 -4.93 5.36 5.53
C MET A 34 -5.60 6.61 4.92
N GLN A 35 -6.93 6.61 4.76
CA GLN A 35 -7.65 7.79 4.25
C GLN A 35 -7.53 9.02 5.17
N ALA A 36 -7.29 8.83 6.46
CA ALA A 36 -7.00 9.89 7.44
C ALA A 36 -5.56 10.45 7.34
N ARG A 37 -4.70 9.87 6.49
CA ARG A 37 -3.32 10.32 6.22
C ARG A 37 -3.16 11.09 4.91
N LEU A 38 -4.26 11.33 4.17
CA LEU A 38 -4.24 12.34 3.12
C LEU A 38 -4.03 13.70 3.79
N ALA A 39 -2.78 14.16 3.79
CA ALA A 39 -2.37 15.48 4.22
C ALA A 39 -2.34 16.45 3.04
N VAL A 40 -2.49 17.74 3.33
CA VAL A 40 -2.21 18.80 2.35
C VAL A 40 -0.72 18.73 1.97
N GLY A 41 -0.43 18.82 0.67
CA GLY A 41 0.90 18.65 0.07
C GLY A 41 1.24 17.23 -0.38
N ALA A 42 0.37 16.23 -0.17
CA ALA A 42 0.58 14.88 -0.69
C ALA A 42 0.32 14.79 -2.20
N GLU A 43 1.21 14.10 -2.94
CA GLU A 43 0.96 13.72 -4.33
C GLU A 43 0.12 12.44 -4.37
N VAL A 44 -0.96 12.44 -5.16
CA VAL A 44 -1.92 11.36 -5.26
C VAL A 44 -2.24 10.99 -6.70
N LEU A 45 -2.61 9.73 -6.92
CA LEU A 45 -3.12 9.23 -8.20
C LEU A 45 -4.62 8.95 -8.09
N THR A 46 -5.40 9.57 -8.98
CA THR A 46 -6.84 9.30 -9.11
C THR A 46 -7.10 7.99 -9.88
N GLY A 47 -8.31 7.46 -9.76
CA GLY A 47 -8.73 6.25 -10.50
C GLY A 47 -8.77 6.38 -12.02
N SER A 48 -8.71 7.60 -12.57
CA SER A 48 -8.54 7.83 -14.02
C SER A 48 -7.08 7.85 -14.47
N GLY A 49 -6.11 7.71 -13.55
CA GLY A 49 -4.68 7.80 -13.83
C GLY A 49 -4.14 9.23 -13.84
N GLN A 50 -4.88 10.21 -13.29
CA GLN A 50 -4.43 11.59 -13.20
C GLN A 50 -3.66 11.82 -11.89
N HIS A 51 -2.45 12.39 -12.00
CA HIS A 51 -1.67 12.87 -10.86
C HIS A 51 -2.17 14.26 -10.42
N GLY A 52 -2.02 14.58 -9.14
CA GLY A 52 -2.27 15.90 -8.59
C GLY A 52 -1.80 16.03 -7.15
N ILE A 53 -1.69 17.27 -6.66
CA ILE A 53 -1.28 17.58 -5.28
C ILE A 53 -2.52 17.97 -4.47
N VAL A 54 -2.68 17.37 -3.29
CA VAL A 54 -3.78 17.68 -2.36
C VAL A 54 -3.57 19.07 -1.77
N VAL A 55 -4.44 20.04 -2.09
CA VAL A 55 -4.40 21.40 -1.53
C VAL A 55 -5.40 21.62 -0.38
N ALA A 56 -6.50 20.86 -0.35
CA ALA A 56 -7.42 20.83 0.79
C ALA A 56 -8.10 19.46 0.94
N VAL A 57 -8.54 19.14 2.17
CA VAL A 57 -9.19 17.87 2.53
C VAL A 57 -10.42 18.15 3.40
N ASP A 58 -11.61 17.86 2.88
CA ASP A 58 -12.88 17.88 3.62
C ASP A 58 -13.24 16.48 4.13
N GLU A 59 -14.37 16.33 4.83
CA GLU A 59 -14.86 15.01 5.28
C GLU A 59 -15.07 14.01 4.13
N LYS A 60 -15.52 14.49 2.96
CA LYS A 60 -15.88 13.65 1.79
C LYS A 60 -15.13 14.02 0.51
N THR A 61 -14.80 15.30 0.34
CA THR A 61 -14.10 15.82 -0.84
C THR A 61 -12.62 16.09 -0.59
N VAL A 62 -11.85 16.14 -1.67
CA VAL A 62 -10.48 16.65 -1.71
C VAL A 62 -10.35 17.62 -2.86
N ASP A 63 -9.63 18.71 -2.64
CA ASP A 63 -9.26 19.65 -3.69
C ASP A 63 -7.84 19.33 -4.15
N LEU A 64 -7.70 19.10 -5.46
CA LEU A 64 -6.46 18.69 -6.13
C LEU A 64 -6.01 19.80 -7.07
N GLU A 65 -4.78 20.27 -6.89
CA GLU A 65 -4.07 21.06 -7.89
C GLU A 65 -3.46 20.11 -8.94
N ILE A 66 -3.83 20.34 -10.20
CA ILE A 66 -3.44 19.48 -11.34
C ILE A 66 -2.48 20.16 -12.32
N ALA A 67 -2.35 21.47 -12.21
CA ALA A 67 -1.39 22.37 -12.85
C ALA A 67 -1.39 23.69 -12.06
N GLU A 68 -0.37 24.53 -12.24
CA GLU A 68 -0.19 25.78 -11.49
C GLU A 68 -1.46 26.65 -11.43
N GLY A 69 -2.04 26.80 -10.24
CA GLY A 69 -3.27 27.55 -9.97
C GLY A 69 -4.58 26.86 -10.40
N ILE A 70 -4.54 25.67 -11.00
CA ILE A 70 -5.71 24.91 -11.44
C ILE A 70 -6.10 23.89 -10.38
N VAL A 71 -6.96 24.31 -9.46
CA VAL A 71 -7.55 23.48 -8.40
C VAL A 71 -8.89 22.90 -8.85
N THR A 72 -9.10 21.61 -8.61
CA THR A 72 -10.32 20.86 -8.97
C THR A 72 -10.80 20.01 -7.80
N ARG A 73 -12.13 19.91 -7.60
CA ARG A 73 -12.73 19.16 -6.48
C ARG A 73 -13.12 17.75 -6.88
N TRP A 74 -12.71 16.77 -6.09
CA TRP A 74 -12.96 15.34 -6.30
C TRP A 74 -13.51 14.68 -5.03
N GLU A 75 -14.22 13.56 -5.20
CA GLU A 75 -14.58 12.67 -4.08
C GLU A 75 -13.33 11.98 -3.51
N ARG A 76 -13.24 11.82 -2.18
CA ARG A 76 -12.13 11.08 -1.53
C ARG A 76 -12.05 9.62 -2.00
N ALA A 77 -13.17 9.05 -2.45
CA ALA A 77 -13.23 7.72 -3.05
C ALA A 77 -12.62 7.63 -4.47
N ALA A 78 -12.31 8.76 -5.12
CA ALA A 78 -11.65 8.79 -6.43
C ALA A 78 -10.12 8.68 -6.33
N ILE A 79 -9.53 8.82 -5.14
CA ILE A 79 -8.10 8.62 -4.91
C ILE A 79 -7.81 7.12 -4.77
N VAL A 80 -6.88 6.60 -5.57
CA VAL A 80 -6.53 5.17 -5.60
C VAL A 80 -5.16 4.91 -5.00
N ARG A 81 -4.21 5.85 -5.10
CA ARG A 81 -2.89 5.76 -4.43
C ARG A 81 -2.42 7.10 -3.86
N ASN A 82 -1.66 7.03 -2.77
CA ASN A 82 -0.96 8.14 -2.13
C ASN A 82 0.54 7.96 -2.40
N VAL A 83 1.05 8.63 -3.43
CA VAL A 83 2.40 8.40 -3.97
C VAL A 83 3.45 8.76 -2.91
N SER A 84 3.22 9.87 -2.19
CA SER A 84 4.10 10.32 -1.11
C SER A 84 4.16 9.35 0.08
N GLU A 85 3.09 8.59 0.38
CA GLU A 85 3.11 7.56 1.43
C GLU A 85 3.73 6.24 0.95
N GLU A 86 3.56 5.87 -0.33
CA GLU A 86 4.25 4.72 -0.94
C GLU A 86 5.77 4.94 -0.95
N GLU A 87 6.26 6.12 -1.33
CA GLU A 87 7.68 6.45 -1.32
C GLU A 87 8.26 6.56 0.10
N ALA A 88 7.52 7.15 1.06
CA ALA A 88 7.93 7.20 2.45
C ALA A 88 8.05 5.79 3.09
N ALA A 89 7.15 4.86 2.73
CA ALA A 89 7.22 3.47 3.18
C ALA A 89 8.38 2.70 2.55
N ALA A 90 8.69 2.95 1.27
CA ALA A 90 9.86 2.40 0.60
C ALA A 90 11.17 2.87 1.26
N ALA A 91 11.29 4.17 1.55
CA ALA A 91 12.47 4.76 2.20
C ALA A 91 12.72 4.19 3.62
N GLN A 92 11.66 3.97 4.40
CA GLN A 92 11.74 3.33 5.72
C GLN A 92 12.15 1.85 5.61
N SER A 93 11.72 1.16 4.55
CA SER A 93 12.10 -0.24 4.31
C SER A 93 13.58 -0.38 3.92
N ALA A 94 14.10 0.54 3.10
CA ALA A 94 15.51 0.55 2.67
C ALA A 94 16.48 0.91 3.81
N SER A 95 16.07 1.78 4.74
CA SER A 95 16.90 2.19 5.89
C SER A 95 16.92 1.17 7.05
N ALA A 96 16.15 0.08 6.96
CA ALA A 96 16.09 -0.97 7.97
C ALA A 96 17.14 -2.11 7.79
N GLN A 97 18.03 -2.03 6.80
CA GLN A 97 19.11 -3.01 6.61
C GLN A 97 20.33 -2.69 7.50
N PRO A 98 20.69 -3.54 8.49
CA PRO A 98 21.93 -3.36 9.24
C PRO A 98 23.14 -3.74 8.37
N ASN A 99 24.12 -2.83 8.28
CA ASN A 99 25.37 -3.06 7.57
C ASN A 99 26.26 -4.08 8.32
N SER A 100 26.15 -5.36 7.95
CA SER A 100 27.03 -6.44 8.41
C SER A 100 28.23 -6.60 7.47
N GLN A 101 29.32 -5.97 7.89
CA GLN A 101 30.60 -5.81 7.19
C GLN A 101 31.33 -7.10 6.77
N THR A 102 32.29 -6.91 5.86
CA THR A 102 33.58 -7.65 5.76
C THR A 102 33.57 -9.05 5.13
N ALA A 103 34.11 -9.12 3.90
CA ALA A 103 34.71 -10.33 3.32
C ALA A 103 36.09 -10.60 3.94
N PRO A 104 36.61 -11.85 3.86
CA PRO A 104 37.68 -12.04 2.88
C PRO A 104 37.78 -13.46 2.24
N GLN A 105 38.38 -13.49 1.04
CA GLN A 105 39.03 -14.66 0.41
C GLN A 105 38.11 -15.84 -0.01
N ALA A 106 38.46 -16.65 -1.02
CA ALA A 106 39.65 -16.67 -1.87
C ALA A 106 39.31 -16.88 -3.36
N ALA A 107 40.03 -16.19 -4.24
CA ALA A 107 40.36 -16.74 -5.56
C ALA A 107 41.54 -17.73 -5.39
N PRO A 108 41.63 -18.76 -6.24
CA PRO A 108 42.44 -18.54 -7.44
C PRO A 108 41.85 -19.17 -8.72
N GLU A 109 42.10 -18.53 -9.86
CA GLU A 109 42.15 -19.22 -11.15
C GLU A 109 43.35 -20.20 -11.20
N PRO A 110 43.32 -21.21 -12.08
CA PRO A 110 44.19 -21.05 -13.25
C PRO A 110 43.65 -21.64 -14.57
N LYS A 111 43.38 -20.74 -15.53
CA LYS A 111 44.16 -20.61 -16.78
C LYS A 111 44.52 -21.88 -17.61
N ALA A 112 43.87 -22.01 -18.77
CA ALA A 112 44.47 -22.43 -20.07
C ALA A 112 43.51 -22.03 -21.22
N ALA A 113 43.89 -21.07 -22.07
CA ALA A 113 44.34 -21.25 -23.48
C ALA A 113 43.18 -21.59 -24.43
N GLY A 114 42.77 -20.77 -25.41
CA GLY A 114 43.56 -20.18 -26.51
C GLY A 114 42.92 -20.65 -27.84
N ASP A 115 43.22 -20.22 -29.07
CA ASP A 115 43.98 -19.11 -29.72
C ASP A 115 43.53 -19.17 -31.22
N ASP A 116 43.45 -18.16 -32.11
CA ASP A 116 43.73 -16.71 -32.14
C ASP A 116 42.92 -16.07 -33.33
N ALA A 117 43.01 -14.74 -33.53
CA ALA A 117 42.68 -13.95 -34.74
C ALA A 117 41.18 -13.67 -35.05
N ALA A 118 40.82 -12.65 -35.85
CA ALA A 118 41.63 -11.73 -36.67
C ALA A 118 41.13 -10.26 -36.66
N THR A 119 42.02 -9.32 -36.97
CA THR A 119 41.70 -7.92 -37.32
C THR A 119 42.01 -7.68 -38.80
N SER A 120 40.99 -7.41 -39.61
CA SER A 120 40.98 -6.58 -40.85
C SER A 120 39.58 -6.57 -41.45
#